data_AF-A0A1J1JNC4-F1
#
_entry.id   AF-A0A1J1JNC4-F1
#
_cell.length_a   1.000
_cell.length_b   1.000
_cell.length_c   1.000
_cell.angle_alpha   90.00
_cell.angle_beta   90.00
_cell.angle_gamma   90.00
#
_symmetry.space_group_name_H-M   'P 1'
#
loop_
_entity.id
_entity.type
_entity.pdbx_description
1 polymer ?
#
loop_
_entity_poly.entity_id
_entity_poly.type
_entity_poly.pdbx_seq_one_letter_code
_entity_poly.pdbx_strand_id
1 'polypeptide(L)'
;MEYIFSAGNQALWAAGKLIQVTTNTGQLLPILRDPSTGQFVEIAKSLAVDHGSFSPLIAANPLLEGENMVIKAGKMYQNHQGFQGVLGQLNNLQSSLGILQGTTAVIGVGVAVTAALSAVNLWQTLKLREDVKQLRLEVKDGFIDLKQALRNQGLEVIQQIDQVAQDITFNQHRLEFIKAYSRFLEATKLIKIATSIQDINARNIELSNARQTLSESLAIYNSPHILSETSTAGQLRRYECAWVIEQAIVLTYYLQGESKALSERLSYFQNKIRQDALNVIEHCQTQDELDFIFPEITRIYNHDLAGLELWKNQVNWFNSLPPSDFKLLESVDLNESELNSVSNLESCLDVIEKPPEQIFYENIKQKSHSSSLKQQLKFLMRSTLRKEAEIYVSENAENFGYKTLNIANLEKSSNLTVANLYWYFKFREESEEQIEEEVNI
;
A
#
# COMPACT_ATOMS: atom_id res chain seq x y z
N MET A 1 1.92 -12.42 -8.22
CA MET A 1 2.63 -11.30 -8.87
C MET A 1 3.45 -11.86 -10.00
N GLU A 2 3.23 -11.35 -11.21
CA GLU A 2 4.01 -11.71 -12.40
C GLU A 2 4.79 -10.47 -12.86
N TYR A 3 6.07 -10.67 -13.17
CA TYR A 3 6.94 -9.61 -13.67
C TYR A 3 6.86 -9.56 -15.19
N ILE A 4 6.66 -8.36 -15.72
CA ILE A 4 6.51 -8.14 -17.15
C ILE A 4 7.81 -7.54 -17.67
N PHE A 5 8.48 -8.25 -18.57
CA PHE A 5 9.68 -7.81 -19.28
C PHE A 5 9.33 -7.37 -20.71
N SER A 6 10.28 -6.80 -21.44
CA SER A 6 10.14 -6.52 -22.86
C SER A 6 9.75 -7.80 -23.62
N ALA A 7 8.91 -7.67 -24.66
CA ALA A 7 8.37 -8.83 -25.38
C ALA A 7 9.47 -9.80 -25.88
N GLY A 8 10.61 -9.27 -26.32
CA GLY A 8 11.76 -10.08 -26.72
C GLY A 8 12.36 -10.88 -25.58
N ASN A 9 12.63 -10.25 -24.43
CA ASN A 9 13.21 -10.92 -23.27
C ASN A 9 12.20 -11.82 -22.54
N GLN A 10 10.90 -11.50 -22.59
CA GLN A 10 9.83 -12.37 -22.12
C GLN A 10 9.82 -13.69 -22.89
N ALA A 11 9.98 -13.65 -24.22
CA ALA A 11 10.07 -14.84 -25.06
C ALA A 11 11.36 -15.64 -24.80
N LEU A 12 12.50 -14.96 -24.58
CA LEU A 12 13.76 -15.63 -24.24
C LEU A 12 13.72 -16.29 -22.85
N TRP A 13 13.09 -15.66 -21.87
CA TRP A 13 12.84 -16.23 -20.55
C TRP A 13 11.92 -17.46 -20.64
N ALA A 14 10.79 -17.36 -21.35
CA ALA A 14 9.88 -18.48 -21.57
C ALA A 14 10.54 -19.66 -22.31
N ALA A 15 11.51 -19.37 -23.19
CA ALA A 15 12.31 -20.38 -23.89
C ALA A 15 13.46 -20.96 -23.03
N GLY A 16 13.61 -20.54 -21.77
CA GLY A 16 14.68 -20.99 -20.86
C GLY A 16 16.07 -20.47 -21.19
N LYS A 17 16.17 -19.48 -22.09
CA LYS A 17 17.45 -18.86 -22.48
C LYS A 17 17.90 -17.77 -21.52
N LEU A 18 16.96 -17.16 -20.79
CA LEU A 18 17.23 -16.25 -19.69
C LEU A 18 16.68 -16.86 -18.41
N ILE A 19 17.33 -16.56 -17.29
CA ILE A 19 16.85 -16.93 -15.96
C ILE A 19 16.42 -15.68 -15.19
N GLN A 20 15.37 -15.83 -14.39
CA GLN A 20 14.98 -14.80 -13.45
C GLN A 20 15.82 -14.93 -12.18
N VAL A 21 16.37 -13.81 -11.71
CA VAL A 21 17.16 -13.80 -10.48
C VAL A 21 16.25 -14.11 -9.29
N THR A 22 16.75 -14.93 -8.38
CA THR A 22 16.08 -15.26 -7.11
C THR A 22 16.90 -14.79 -5.92
N THR A 23 16.23 -14.43 -4.84
CA THR A 23 16.86 -14.27 -3.53
C THR A 23 17.32 -15.63 -2.99
N ASN A 24 18.15 -15.61 -1.95
CA ASN A 24 18.57 -16.83 -1.22
C ASN A 24 17.39 -17.61 -0.61
N THR A 25 16.24 -16.95 -0.41
CA THR A 25 14.99 -17.56 0.09
C THR A 25 14.10 -18.09 -1.04
N GLY A 26 14.55 -18.03 -2.29
CA GLY A 26 13.81 -18.50 -3.47
C GLY A 26 12.80 -17.51 -4.03
N GLN A 27 12.78 -16.27 -3.56
CA GLN A 27 11.85 -15.25 -4.06
C GLN A 27 12.32 -14.66 -5.39
N LEU A 28 11.44 -14.62 -6.38
CA LEU A 28 11.73 -14.05 -7.70
C LEU A 28 11.90 -12.54 -7.62
N LEU A 29 12.94 -12.03 -8.27
CA LEU A 29 13.25 -10.60 -8.42
C LEU A 29 12.91 -10.12 -9.85
N PRO A 30 12.65 -8.82 -10.05
CA PRO A 30 12.31 -8.26 -11.36
C PRO A 30 13.55 -8.13 -12.25
N ILE A 31 14.43 -9.14 -12.30
CA ILE A 31 15.72 -9.04 -12.98
C ILE A 31 15.93 -10.32 -13.80
N LEU A 32 16.22 -10.16 -15.08
CA LEU A 32 16.67 -11.23 -15.96
C LEU A 32 18.19 -11.25 -16.05
N ARG A 33 18.73 -12.46 -16.08
CA ARG A 33 20.15 -12.75 -16.24
C ARG A 33 20.34 -13.78 -17.34
N ASP A 34 21.36 -13.57 -18.15
CA ASP A 34 21.84 -14.60 -19.07
C ASP A 34 22.64 -15.64 -18.27
N PRO A 35 22.21 -16.92 -18.23
CA PRO A 35 22.90 -17.96 -17.48
C PRO A 35 24.26 -18.33 -18.08
N SER A 36 24.52 -18.04 -19.36
CA SER A 36 25.76 -18.40 -20.05
C SER A 36 26.87 -17.38 -19.84
N THR A 37 26.54 -16.08 -19.88
CA THR A 37 27.50 -14.98 -19.68
C THR A 37 27.50 -14.46 -18.24
N GLY A 38 26.45 -14.75 -17.49
CA GLY A 38 26.23 -14.19 -16.16
C GLY A 38 25.84 -12.71 -16.17
N GLN A 39 25.60 -12.10 -17.34
CA GLN A 39 25.24 -10.70 -17.47
C GLN A 39 23.78 -10.44 -17.11
N PHE A 40 23.52 -9.28 -16.51
CA PHE A 40 22.16 -8.79 -16.28
C PHE A 40 21.61 -8.24 -17.60
N VAL A 41 20.37 -8.61 -17.93
CA VAL A 41 19.78 -8.36 -19.25
C VAL A 41 18.68 -7.31 -19.17
N GLU A 42 17.77 -7.41 -18.22
CA GLU A 42 16.65 -6.48 -18.10
C GLU A 42 16.11 -6.43 -16.67
N ILE A 43 15.60 -5.26 -16.26
CA ILE A 43 14.72 -5.10 -15.10
C ILE A 43 13.28 -5.05 -15.57
N ALA A 44 12.38 -5.77 -14.91
CA ALA A 44 10.97 -5.81 -15.27
C ALA A 44 10.39 -4.39 -15.37
N LYS A 45 9.63 -4.15 -16.44
CA LYS A 45 9.01 -2.86 -16.75
C LYS A 45 7.74 -2.61 -15.93
N SER A 46 7.08 -3.69 -15.52
CA SER A 46 5.89 -3.61 -14.70
C SER A 46 5.62 -4.92 -13.96
N LEU A 47 4.60 -4.86 -13.10
CA LEU A 47 4.05 -5.97 -12.34
C LEU A 47 2.56 -6.10 -12.65
N ALA A 48 2.07 -7.34 -12.68
CA ALA A 48 0.64 -7.63 -12.64
C ALA A 48 0.28 -8.37 -11.34
N VAL A 49 -0.89 -8.05 -10.80
CA VAL A 49 -1.56 -8.79 -9.72
C VAL A 49 -2.91 -9.22 -10.23
N ASP A 50 -3.17 -10.53 -10.20
CA ASP A 50 -4.45 -11.16 -10.54
C ASP A 50 -5.12 -10.59 -11.82
N HIS A 51 -4.34 -10.51 -12.90
CA HIS A 51 -4.76 -10.01 -14.23
C HIS A 51 -5.12 -8.52 -14.30
N GLY A 52 -4.82 -7.73 -13.25
CA GLY A 52 -4.95 -6.27 -13.22
C GLY A 52 -3.60 -5.54 -13.17
N SER A 53 -3.65 -4.23 -13.41
CA SER A 53 -2.48 -3.34 -13.29
C SER A 53 -2.07 -3.16 -11.82
N PHE A 54 -0.81 -3.44 -11.51
CA PHE A 54 -0.25 -3.18 -10.19
C PHE A 54 -0.07 -1.68 -9.98
N SER A 55 -1.01 -1.05 -9.29
CA SER A 55 -0.97 0.38 -8.96
C SER A 55 -1.11 0.57 -7.44
N PRO A 56 0.00 0.46 -6.69
CA PRO A 56 -0.01 0.68 -5.24
C PRO A 56 -0.51 2.08 -4.93
N LEU A 57 -1.33 2.20 -3.88
CA LEU A 57 -1.92 3.47 -3.52
C LEU A 57 -0.89 4.42 -2.90
N ILE A 58 0.10 3.86 -2.21
CA ILE A 58 1.02 4.55 -1.31
C ILE A 58 2.46 4.14 -1.62
N ALA A 59 2.71 2.85 -1.88
CA ALA A 59 4.05 2.29 -2.01
C ALA A 59 4.60 2.36 -3.46
N ALA A 60 5.06 3.52 -3.90
CA ALA A 60 5.77 3.64 -5.18
C ALA A 60 7.23 3.17 -5.04
N ASN A 61 7.59 2.11 -5.76
CA ASN A 61 8.97 1.61 -5.81
C ASN A 61 9.72 2.26 -6.98
N PRO A 62 10.72 3.14 -6.74
CA PRO A 62 11.50 3.79 -7.81
C PRO A 62 12.31 2.83 -8.68
N LEU A 63 12.41 1.56 -8.30
CA LEU A 63 13.10 0.53 -9.09
C LEU A 63 12.20 -0.16 -10.12
N LEU A 64 10.88 0.08 -10.08
CA LEU A 64 9.93 -0.44 -11.08
C LEU A 64 9.78 0.46 -12.30
N GLU A 65 10.27 1.71 -12.22
CA GLU A 65 10.29 2.64 -13.35
C GLU A 65 11.52 2.41 -14.27
N GLY A 66 12.08 1.20 -14.25
CA GLY A 66 13.19 0.78 -15.12
C GLY A 66 14.59 1.16 -14.64
N GLU A 67 14.75 1.70 -13.43
CA GLU A 67 16.05 2.19 -12.94
C GLU A 67 16.63 1.29 -11.82
N ASN A 68 17.86 0.78 -11.99
CA ASN A 68 18.56 0.01 -10.96
C ASN A 68 19.22 0.91 -9.89
N MET A 69 19.27 0.45 -8.63
CA MET A 69 20.04 1.04 -7.52
C MET A 69 21.50 1.33 -7.90
N VAL A 70 22.18 0.43 -8.61
CA VAL A 70 23.61 0.58 -9.01
C VAL A 70 23.79 1.76 -9.98
N ILE A 71 22.96 1.80 -11.02
CA ILE A 71 23.00 2.85 -12.05
C ILE A 71 22.71 4.21 -11.42
N LYS A 72 21.80 4.28 -10.44
CA LYS A 72 21.55 5.51 -9.69
C LYS A 72 22.67 5.88 -8.73
N ALA A 73 23.26 4.96 -7.96
CA ALA A 73 24.42 5.31 -7.13
C ALA A 73 25.52 5.92 -8.00
N GLY A 74 25.91 5.27 -9.10
CA GLY A 74 26.92 5.82 -10.03
C GLY A 74 26.51 7.12 -10.74
N LYS A 75 25.32 7.18 -11.35
CA LYS A 75 24.86 8.33 -12.16
C LYS A 75 24.31 9.52 -11.33
N MET A 76 23.77 9.31 -10.11
CA MET A 76 23.32 10.39 -9.21
C MET A 76 24.49 11.23 -8.72
N TYR A 77 25.64 10.60 -8.41
CA TYR A 77 26.83 11.33 -7.97
C TYR A 77 27.55 12.06 -9.11
N GLN A 78 27.40 11.60 -10.35
CA GLN A 78 28.16 12.14 -11.49
C GLN A 78 27.36 13.13 -12.35
N ASN A 79 26.10 12.84 -12.71
CA ASN A 79 25.44 13.53 -13.83
C ASN A 79 24.05 14.13 -13.54
N HIS A 80 23.50 14.02 -12.32
CA HIS A 80 22.19 14.59 -11.92
C HIS A 80 20.96 14.16 -12.77
N GLN A 81 21.14 13.25 -13.74
CA GLN A 81 20.11 12.85 -14.70
C GLN A 81 19.13 11.76 -14.17
N GLY A 82 19.42 11.14 -13.02
CA GLY A 82 18.67 10.00 -12.49
C GLY A 82 17.57 10.31 -11.47
N PHE A 83 17.06 11.55 -11.39
CA PHE A 83 16.07 11.93 -10.36
C PHE A 83 14.63 12.07 -10.86
N GLN A 84 14.38 11.95 -12.18
CA GLN A 84 13.05 12.18 -12.76
C GLN A 84 11.97 11.25 -12.19
N GLY A 85 12.26 9.95 -12.03
CA GLY A 85 11.32 9.01 -11.41
C GLY A 85 10.98 9.39 -9.96
N VAL A 86 11.97 9.82 -9.18
CA VAL A 86 11.75 10.28 -7.80
C VAL A 86 10.89 11.55 -7.77
N LEU A 87 11.11 12.50 -8.69
CA LEU A 87 10.31 13.71 -8.79
C LEU A 87 8.84 13.40 -9.18
N GLY A 88 8.63 12.48 -10.13
CA GLY A 88 7.32 11.97 -10.49
C GLY A 88 6.60 11.34 -9.30
N GLN A 89 7.30 10.52 -8.53
CA GLN A 89 6.78 9.90 -7.32
C GLN A 89 6.40 10.91 -6.23
N LEU A 90 7.23 11.93 -5.98
CA LEU A 90 6.90 12.98 -5.00
C LEU A 90 5.61 13.71 -5.38
N ASN A 91 5.41 13.99 -6.67
CA ASN A 91 4.16 14.60 -7.15
C ASN A 91 2.96 13.66 -6.95
N ASN A 92 3.12 12.36 -7.24
CA ASN A 92 2.08 11.37 -7.00
C ASN A 92 1.73 11.25 -5.50
N LEU A 93 2.72 11.25 -4.60
CA LEU A 93 2.50 11.25 -3.15
C LEU A 93 1.76 12.51 -2.69
N GLN A 94 2.13 13.68 -3.22
CA GLN A 94 1.45 14.94 -2.92
C GLN A 94 -0.03 14.92 -3.32
N SER A 95 -0.35 14.42 -4.52
CA SER A 95 -1.73 14.28 -4.98
C SER A 95 -2.50 13.26 -4.15
N SER A 96 -1.90 12.10 -3.88
CA SER A 96 -2.50 11.06 -3.04
C SER A 96 -2.81 11.55 -1.64
N LEU A 97 -1.90 12.28 -0.99
CA LEU A 97 -2.12 12.86 0.33
C LEU A 97 -3.33 13.80 0.32
N GLY A 98 -3.43 14.68 -0.68
CA GLY A 98 -4.55 15.62 -0.79
C GLY A 98 -5.91 14.94 -1.02
N ILE A 99 -5.93 13.86 -1.80
CA ILE A 99 -7.15 13.06 -2.01
C ILE A 99 -7.55 12.34 -0.72
N LEU A 100 -6.61 11.68 -0.06
CA LEU A 100 -6.87 10.93 1.18
C LEU A 100 -7.34 11.86 2.31
N GLN A 101 -6.66 12.98 2.49
CA GLN A 101 -7.05 14.03 3.43
C GLN A 101 -8.43 14.61 3.08
N GLY A 102 -8.70 14.84 1.79
CA GLY A 102 -10.02 15.16 1.26
C GLY A 102 -11.07 14.15 1.68
N THR A 103 -10.92 12.88 1.30
CA THR A 103 -11.90 11.83 1.62
C THR A 103 -12.13 11.65 3.12
N THR A 104 -11.10 11.87 3.96
CA THR A 104 -11.22 11.88 5.43
C THR A 104 -12.24 12.92 5.90
N ALA A 105 -12.37 14.05 5.20
CA ALA A 105 -13.36 15.07 5.51
C ALA A 105 -14.80 14.66 5.23
N VAL A 106 -15.06 13.74 4.28
CA VAL A 106 -16.43 13.28 3.98
C VAL A 106 -16.92 12.30 5.07
N ILE A 107 -16.03 11.46 5.56
CA ILE A 107 -16.30 10.45 6.60
C ILE A 107 -16.21 11.00 8.03
N GLY A 108 -15.75 12.25 8.17
CA GLY A 108 -15.96 13.12 9.34
C GLY A 108 -15.29 12.69 10.65
N VAL A 109 -15.69 13.39 11.71
CA VAL A 109 -15.44 13.08 13.12
C VAL A 109 -16.68 12.30 13.64
N GLY A 110 -16.49 11.25 14.43
CA GLY A 110 -17.58 10.37 14.89
C GLY A 110 -17.93 9.24 13.91
N VAL A 111 -19.20 8.78 13.93
CA VAL A 111 -19.68 7.64 13.12
C VAL A 111 -19.92 8.06 11.67
N ALA A 112 -19.31 7.37 10.72
CA ALA A 112 -19.52 7.64 9.30
C ALA A 112 -20.88 7.11 8.84
N VAL A 113 -21.66 7.95 8.17
CA VAL A 113 -22.95 7.54 7.56
C VAL A 113 -22.68 6.68 6.32
N THR A 114 -23.49 5.64 6.10
CA THR A 114 -23.35 4.67 4.98
C THR A 114 -23.18 5.33 3.61
N ALA A 115 -23.90 6.43 3.36
CA ALA A 115 -23.80 7.21 2.13
C ALA A 115 -22.42 7.85 1.94
N ALA A 116 -21.82 8.36 3.03
CA ALA A 116 -20.48 8.94 3.02
C ALA A 116 -19.42 7.88 2.73
N LEU A 117 -19.52 6.71 3.39
CA LEU A 117 -18.62 5.57 3.16
C LEU A 117 -18.66 5.10 1.71
N SER A 118 -19.85 5.01 1.12
CA SER A 118 -20.02 4.62 -0.28
C SER A 118 -19.43 5.64 -1.26
N ALA A 119 -19.55 6.93 -0.95
CA ALA A 119 -19.06 8.01 -1.81
C ALA A 119 -17.53 8.12 -1.84
N VAL A 120 -16.84 7.63 -0.82
CA VAL A 120 -15.37 7.65 -0.75
C VAL A 120 -14.74 6.27 -0.60
N ASN A 121 -15.45 5.19 -0.97
CA ASN A 121 -14.89 3.84 -0.96
C ASN A 121 -13.68 3.71 -1.92
N LEU A 122 -13.08 2.51 -1.92
CA LEU A 122 -11.89 2.21 -2.71
C LEU A 122 -12.03 2.63 -4.18
N TRP A 123 -13.14 2.23 -4.81
CA TRP A 123 -13.38 2.49 -6.22
C TRP A 123 -13.50 3.99 -6.52
N GLN A 124 -14.25 4.73 -5.69
CA GLN A 124 -14.37 6.17 -5.85
C GLN A 124 -13.04 6.88 -5.59
N THR A 125 -12.26 6.42 -4.63
CA THR A 125 -10.94 7.00 -4.32
C THR A 125 -9.96 6.83 -5.47
N LEU A 126 -9.99 5.67 -6.15
CA LEU A 126 -9.22 5.45 -7.38
C LEU A 126 -9.66 6.39 -8.51
N LYS A 127 -10.97 6.64 -8.68
CA LYS A 127 -11.48 7.61 -9.65
C LYS A 127 -11.03 9.03 -9.38
N LEU A 128 -11.15 9.48 -8.12
CA LEU A 128 -10.69 10.80 -7.70
C LEU A 128 -9.20 11.00 -7.99
N ARG A 129 -8.40 9.95 -7.80
CA ARG A 129 -6.97 9.98 -8.11
C ARG A 129 -6.67 10.14 -9.57
N GLU A 130 -7.36 9.40 -10.43
CA GLU A 130 -7.18 9.55 -11.86
C GLU A 130 -7.65 10.93 -12.34
N ASP A 131 -8.75 11.45 -11.78
CA ASP A 131 -9.22 12.80 -12.10
C ASP A 131 -8.20 13.88 -11.69
N VAL A 132 -7.55 13.77 -10.53
CA VAL A 132 -6.44 14.68 -10.15
C VAL A 132 -5.23 14.51 -11.07
N LYS A 133 -4.86 13.27 -11.40
CA LYS A 133 -3.74 12.99 -12.32
C LYS A 133 -3.98 13.58 -13.71
N GLN A 134 -5.22 13.56 -14.18
CA GLN A 134 -5.66 14.16 -15.44
C GLN A 134 -5.97 15.66 -15.32
N LEU A 135 -5.64 16.29 -14.18
CA LEU A 135 -5.84 17.72 -13.89
C LEU A 135 -7.32 18.18 -13.98
N ARG A 136 -8.27 17.24 -13.86
CA ARG A 136 -9.71 17.53 -13.81
C ARG A 136 -10.14 18.03 -12.43
N LEU A 137 -9.38 17.66 -11.40
CA LEU A 137 -9.55 18.11 -10.02
C LEU A 137 -8.23 18.70 -9.52
N GLU A 138 -8.33 19.84 -8.82
CA GLU A 138 -7.19 20.53 -8.22
C GLU A 138 -7.14 20.27 -6.71
N VAL A 139 -5.95 20.05 -6.18
CA VAL A 139 -5.70 19.95 -4.73
C VAL A 139 -5.28 21.33 -4.21
N LYS A 140 -6.08 21.92 -3.32
CA LYS A 140 -5.79 23.19 -2.64
C LYS A 140 -5.71 22.98 -1.14
N ASP A 141 -4.61 23.44 -0.52
CA ASP A 141 -4.36 23.31 0.91
C ASP A 141 -4.49 21.87 1.45
N GLY A 142 -4.22 20.88 0.61
CA GLY A 142 -4.35 19.46 0.95
C GLY A 142 -5.77 18.91 0.84
N PHE A 143 -6.69 19.63 0.21
CA PHE A 143 -8.07 19.20 -0.02
C PHE A 143 -8.46 19.35 -1.48
N ILE A 144 -9.27 18.41 -1.98
CA ILE A 144 -10.00 18.56 -3.25
C ILE A 144 -11.37 19.16 -2.98
N ASP A 145 -11.96 19.83 -3.98
CA ASP A 145 -13.36 20.24 -3.90
C ASP A 145 -14.27 19.00 -4.02
N LEU A 146 -14.61 18.44 -2.88
CA LEU A 146 -15.43 17.23 -2.78
C LEU A 146 -16.87 17.44 -3.25
N LYS A 147 -17.41 18.66 -3.15
CA LYS A 147 -18.76 18.93 -3.68
C LYS A 147 -18.76 18.86 -5.18
N GLN A 148 -17.74 19.44 -5.81
CA GLN A 148 -17.54 19.34 -7.25
C GLN A 148 -17.28 17.88 -7.66
N ALA A 149 -16.39 17.19 -6.94
CA ALA A 149 -15.96 15.84 -7.27
C ALA A 149 -17.07 14.79 -7.09
N LEU A 150 -17.94 14.96 -6.10
CA LEU A 150 -19.00 14.02 -5.74
C LEU A 150 -20.40 14.52 -6.14
N ARG A 151 -20.52 15.54 -7.00
CA ARG A 151 -21.80 16.13 -7.43
C ARG A 151 -22.83 15.13 -7.96
N ASN A 152 -22.35 14.01 -8.51
CA ASN A 152 -23.18 12.97 -9.12
C ASN A 152 -23.51 11.81 -8.15
N GLN A 153 -23.02 11.85 -6.91
CA GLN A 153 -23.21 10.78 -5.91
C GLN A 153 -24.49 10.92 -5.09
N GLY A 154 -25.37 11.88 -5.44
CA GLY A 154 -26.66 12.09 -4.80
C GLY A 154 -26.66 13.22 -3.76
N LEU A 155 -27.86 13.73 -3.46
CA LEU A 155 -28.07 14.87 -2.56
C LEU A 155 -27.63 14.58 -1.12
N GLU A 156 -27.79 13.34 -0.66
CA GLU A 156 -27.44 12.92 0.70
C GLU A 156 -25.94 13.09 0.99
N VAL A 157 -25.09 12.75 0.02
CA VAL A 157 -23.63 12.91 0.14
C VAL A 157 -23.24 14.38 0.22
N ILE A 158 -23.88 15.24 -0.59
CA ILE A 158 -23.62 16.69 -0.56
C ILE A 158 -24.08 17.31 0.76
N GLN A 159 -25.25 16.91 1.27
CA GLN A 159 -25.75 17.35 2.56
C GLN A 159 -24.83 16.93 3.70
N GLN A 160 -24.27 15.71 3.66
CA GLN A 160 -23.29 15.27 4.65
C GLN A 160 -22.03 16.14 4.61
N ILE A 161 -21.50 16.47 3.43
CA ILE A 161 -20.34 17.37 3.29
C ILE A 161 -20.66 18.74 3.89
N ASP A 162 -21.86 19.27 3.65
CA ASP A 162 -22.32 20.54 4.24
C ASP A 162 -22.41 20.50 5.76
N GLN A 163 -22.89 19.39 6.33
CA GLN A 163 -23.00 19.20 7.77
C GLN A 163 -21.63 19.09 8.43
N VAL A 164 -20.73 18.27 7.87
CA VAL A 164 -19.38 18.10 8.42
C VAL A 164 -18.60 19.42 8.37
N ALA A 165 -18.77 20.24 7.33
CA ALA A 165 -18.13 21.56 7.24
C ALA A 165 -18.57 22.52 8.37
N GLN A 166 -19.72 22.30 8.99
CA GLN A 166 -20.22 23.12 10.11
C GLN A 166 -19.75 22.60 11.47
N ASP A 167 -19.16 21.40 11.55
CA ASP A 167 -18.67 20.81 12.79
C ASP A 167 -17.39 21.51 13.27
N ILE A 168 -17.37 21.92 14.54
CA ILE A 168 -16.26 22.68 15.14
C ILE A 168 -15.02 21.78 15.30
N THR A 169 -15.19 20.55 15.76
CA THR A 169 -14.11 19.57 15.95
C THR A 169 -13.51 19.19 14.60
N PHE A 170 -14.35 18.99 13.59
CA PHE A 170 -13.90 18.80 12.22
C PHE A 170 -13.08 19.99 11.72
N ASN A 171 -13.53 21.23 11.94
CA ASN A 171 -12.78 22.42 11.55
C ASN A 171 -11.44 22.54 12.27
N GLN A 172 -11.35 22.16 13.55
CA GLN A 172 -10.09 22.09 14.28
C GLN A 172 -9.14 21.05 13.66
N HIS A 173 -9.61 19.84 13.40
CA HIS A 173 -8.83 18.81 12.70
C HIS A 173 -8.39 19.28 11.31
N ARG A 174 -9.28 19.93 10.56
CA ARG A 174 -8.98 20.47 9.24
C ARG A 174 -7.83 21.47 9.30
N LEU A 175 -7.79 22.37 10.28
CA LEU A 175 -6.69 23.33 10.44
C LEU A 175 -5.36 22.62 10.71
N GLU A 176 -5.34 21.60 11.57
CA GLU A 176 -4.14 20.80 11.81
C GLU A 176 -3.69 20.05 10.56
N PHE A 177 -4.61 19.52 9.76
CA PHE A 177 -4.28 18.85 8.49
C PHE A 177 -3.76 19.80 7.42
N ILE A 178 -4.25 21.05 7.35
CA ILE A 178 -3.65 22.08 6.48
C ILE A 178 -2.20 22.33 6.88
N LYS A 179 -1.90 22.41 8.18
CA LYS A 179 -0.53 22.56 8.68
C LYS A 179 0.33 21.35 8.30
N ALA A 180 -0.17 20.14 8.52
CA ALA A 180 0.53 18.90 8.16
C ALA A 180 0.83 18.85 6.65
N TYR A 181 -0.17 19.10 5.81
CA TYR A 181 0.01 19.15 4.36
C TYR A 181 1.03 20.21 3.94
N SER A 182 0.99 21.39 4.55
CA SER A 182 1.96 22.47 4.28
C SER A 182 3.40 22.05 4.64
N ARG A 183 3.59 21.34 5.77
CA ARG A 183 4.87 20.75 6.15
C ARG A 183 5.33 19.69 5.16
N PHE A 184 4.42 18.83 4.72
CA PHE A 184 4.73 17.85 3.66
C PHE A 184 5.18 18.54 2.37
N LEU A 185 4.48 19.60 1.92
CA LEU A 185 4.90 20.39 0.75
C LEU A 185 6.27 21.02 0.93
N GLU A 186 6.55 21.57 2.11
CA GLU A 186 7.87 22.12 2.45
C GLU A 186 8.96 21.04 2.34
N ALA A 187 8.73 19.87 2.94
CA ALA A 187 9.67 18.76 2.86
C ALA A 187 9.91 18.27 1.43
N THR A 188 8.86 18.14 0.61
CA THR A 188 9.03 17.74 -0.80
C THR A 188 9.84 18.76 -1.58
N LYS A 189 9.73 20.06 -1.28
CA LYS A 189 10.61 21.09 -1.88
C LYS A 189 12.07 20.88 -1.46
N LEU A 190 12.33 20.60 -0.19
CA LEU A 190 13.70 20.30 0.30
C LEU A 190 14.27 19.06 -0.41
N ILE A 191 13.49 18.00 -0.58
CA ILE A 191 13.91 16.81 -1.34
C ILE A 191 14.23 17.17 -2.80
N LYS A 192 13.37 17.95 -3.45
CA LYS A 192 13.59 18.43 -4.83
C LYS A 192 14.88 19.22 -4.94
N ILE A 193 15.14 20.15 -4.01
CA ILE A 193 16.38 20.94 -3.95
C ILE A 193 17.59 20.01 -3.79
N ALA A 194 17.51 19.03 -2.87
CA ALA A 194 18.60 18.08 -2.65
C ALA A 194 19.02 17.33 -3.93
N THR A 195 18.08 17.01 -4.83
CA THR A 195 18.41 16.38 -6.12
C THR A 195 19.28 17.25 -7.05
N SER A 196 19.36 18.55 -6.77
CA SER A 196 20.17 19.52 -7.53
C SER A 196 21.49 19.89 -6.84
N ILE A 197 21.75 19.39 -5.62
CA ILE A 197 22.97 19.70 -4.86
C ILE A 197 24.08 18.71 -5.23
N GLN A 198 25.21 19.23 -5.71
CA GLN A 198 26.39 18.43 -6.08
C GLN A 198 27.18 17.95 -4.87
N ASP A 199 27.37 18.81 -3.87
CA ASP A 199 28.11 18.46 -2.65
C ASP A 199 27.32 17.46 -1.81
N ILE A 200 27.93 16.29 -1.57
CA ILE A 200 27.27 15.16 -0.89
C ILE A 200 26.87 15.52 0.54
N ASN A 201 27.72 16.29 1.24
CA ASN A 201 27.45 16.65 2.64
C ASN A 201 26.27 17.62 2.73
N ALA A 202 26.27 18.69 1.91
CA ALA A 202 25.18 19.64 1.82
C ALA A 202 23.88 18.97 1.39
N ARG A 203 23.93 18.05 0.42
CA ARG A 203 22.76 17.27 -0.01
C ARG A 203 22.20 16.42 1.13
N ASN A 204 23.07 15.75 1.89
CA ASN A 204 22.66 14.91 3.01
C ASN A 204 22.10 15.71 4.19
N ILE A 205 22.59 16.93 4.41
CA ILE A 205 22.01 17.89 5.36
C ILE A 205 20.60 18.26 4.90
N GLU A 206 20.42 18.61 3.62
CA GLU A 206 19.12 19.00 3.05
C GLU A 206 18.09 17.87 3.15
N LEU A 207 18.48 16.63 2.83
CA LEU A 207 17.63 15.44 3.01
C LEU A 207 17.29 15.16 4.48
N SER A 208 18.19 15.49 5.41
CA SER A 208 17.94 15.36 6.84
C SER A 208 16.94 16.40 7.34
N ASN A 209 17.05 17.65 6.88
CA ASN A 209 16.07 18.70 7.14
C ASN A 209 14.69 18.29 6.60
N ALA A 210 14.63 17.75 5.37
CA ALA A 210 13.40 17.24 4.79
C ALA A 210 12.75 16.16 5.66
N ARG A 211 13.54 15.19 6.17
CA ARG A 211 13.03 14.15 7.09
C ARG A 211 12.49 14.72 8.40
N GLN A 212 13.14 15.74 8.95
CA GLN A 212 12.65 16.40 10.15
C GLN A 212 11.26 17.03 9.88
N THR A 213 11.13 17.78 8.79
CA THR A 213 9.86 18.39 8.38
C THR A 213 8.78 17.32 8.09
N LEU A 214 9.13 16.20 7.45
CA LEU A 214 8.21 15.06 7.27
C LEU A 214 7.76 14.48 8.61
N SER A 215 8.67 14.37 9.58
CA SER A 215 8.36 13.85 10.92
C SER A 215 7.39 14.76 11.68
N GLU A 216 7.51 16.07 11.53
CA GLU A 216 6.54 17.05 12.07
C GLU A 216 5.15 16.87 11.43
N SER A 217 5.07 16.71 10.11
CA SER A 217 3.83 16.40 9.41
C SER A 217 3.22 15.07 9.88
N LEU A 218 4.04 14.04 10.01
CA LEU A 218 3.65 12.70 10.39
C LEU A 218 3.08 12.64 11.82
N ALA A 219 3.64 13.44 12.73
CA ALA A 219 3.18 13.52 14.12
C ALA A 219 1.72 13.99 14.22
N ILE A 220 1.28 14.88 13.32
CA ILE A 220 -0.11 15.36 13.29
C ILE A 220 -1.07 14.24 12.90
N TYR A 221 -0.76 13.49 11.83
CA TYR A 221 -1.61 12.38 11.37
C TYR A 221 -1.66 11.19 12.34
N ASN A 222 -0.57 10.93 13.06
CA ASN A 222 -0.52 9.88 14.08
C ASN A 222 -1.03 10.34 15.47
N SER A 223 -1.53 11.58 15.61
CA SER A 223 -1.98 12.09 16.90
C SER A 223 -3.09 11.22 17.48
N PRO A 224 -2.87 10.57 18.66
CA PRO A 224 -3.88 9.68 19.25
C PRO A 224 -5.18 10.41 19.59
N HIS A 225 -5.08 11.68 20.00
CA HIS A 225 -6.24 12.50 20.31
C HIS A 225 -7.13 12.66 19.08
N ILE A 226 -6.54 13.05 17.95
CA ILE A 226 -7.26 13.24 16.69
C ILE A 226 -7.85 11.89 16.23
N LEU A 227 -7.07 10.80 16.24
CA LEU A 227 -7.50 9.45 15.82
C LEU A 227 -8.68 8.89 16.63
N SER A 228 -8.70 9.14 17.95
CA SER A 228 -9.75 8.66 18.84
C SER A 228 -11.13 9.25 18.56
N GLU A 229 -11.17 10.38 17.86
CA GLU A 229 -12.41 11.09 17.51
C GLU A 229 -12.95 10.73 16.12
N THR A 230 -12.36 9.74 15.42
CA THR A 230 -12.80 9.31 14.08
C THR A 230 -13.35 7.90 14.03
N SER A 231 -14.30 7.68 13.10
CA SER A 231 -14.76 6.34 12.70
C SER A 231 -13.61 5.44 12.26
N THR A 232 -13.84 4.13 12.23
CA THR A 232 -12.86 3.15 11.74
C THR A 232 -12.40 3.46 10.31
N ALA A 233 -13.32 3.88 9.44
CA ALA A 233 -12.98 4.33 8.08
C ALA A 233 -12.11 5.60 8.08
N GLY A 234 -12.44 6.57 8.95
CA GLY A 234 -11.64 7.78 9.13
C GLY A 234 -10.24 7.50 9.66
N GLN A 235 -10.10 6.56 10.60
CA GLN A 235 -8.81 6.10 11.11
C GLN A 235 -7.98 5.48 9.99
N LEU A 236 -8.56 4.61 9.15
CA LEU A 236 -7.86 4.03 8.01
C LEU A 236 -7.33 5.11 7.06
N ARG A 237 -8.17 6.07 6.63
CA ARG A 237 -7.74 7.16 5.73
C ARG A 237 -6.64 8.03 6.31
N ARG A 238 -6.65 8.24 7.62
CA ARG A 238 -5.58 8.97 8.32
C ARG A 238 -4.29 8.18 8.39
N TYR A 239 -4.37 6.87 8.64
CA TYR A 239 -3.19 6.02 8.55
C TYR A 239 -2.62 6.01 7.14
N GLU A 240 -3.45 5.97 6.09
CA GLU A 240 -2.98 6.09 4.71
C GLU A 240 -2.26 7.43 4.46
N CYS A 241 -2.78 8.55 5.00
CA CYS A 241 -2.08 9.84 4.95
C CYS A 241 -0.70 9.78 5.63
N ALA A 242 -0.64 9.17 6.82
CA ALA A 242 0.61 8.96 7.54
C ALA A 242 1.58 8.07 6.73
N TRP A 243 1.07 7.01 6.09
CA TRP A 243 1.87 6.10 5.28
C TRP A 243 2.42 6.75 4.01
N VAL A 244 1.70 7.71 3.40
CA VAL A 244 2.22 8.53 2.29
C VAL A 244 3.44 9.34 2.73
N ILE A 245 3.41 9.92 3.93
CA ILE A 245 4.53 10.67 4.50
C ILE A 245 5.69 9.73 4.83
N GLU A 246 5.40 8.53 5.36
CA GLU A 246 6.39 7.48 5.60
C GLU A 246 7.12 7.05 4.33
N GLN A 247 6.39 6.87 3.23
CA GLN A 247 6.98 6.59 1.92
C GLN A 247 7.94 7.70 1.48
N ALA A 248 7.60 8.98 1.69
CA ALA A 248 8.50 10.08 1.41
C ALA A 248 9.77 10.05 2.28
N ILE A 249 9.66 9.64 3.56
CA ILE A 249 10.82 9.42 4.43
C ILE A 249 11.70 8.29 3.86
N VAL A 250 11.12 7.18 3.44
CA VAL A 250 11.85 6.06 2.80
C VAL A 250 12.63 6.54 1.58
N LEU A 251 12.02 7.37 0.72
CA LEU A 251 12.67 7.95 -0.45
C LEU A 251 13.92 8.77 -0.10
N THR A 252 13.96 9.44 1.06
CA THR A 252 15.17 10.18 1.46
C THR A 252 16.36 9.26 1.73
N TYR A 253 16.17 8.09 2.32
CA TYR A 253 17.24 7.11 2.54
C TYR A 253 17.74 6.52 1.23
N TYR A 254 16.81 6.28 0.31
CA TYR A 254 17.13 5.90 -1.06
C TYR A 254 18.00 6.95 -1.76
N LEU A 255 17.64 8.24 -1.67
CA LEU A 255 18.39 9.35 -2.25
C LEU A 255 19.78 9.56 -1.62
N GLN A 256 19.95 9.19 -0.34
CA GLN A 256 21.26 9.19 0.29
C GLN A 256 22.16 8.03 -0.15
N GLY A 257 21.59 6.99 -0.78
CA GLY A 257 22.32 5.76 -1.11
C GLY A 257 22.59 4.87 0.11
N GLU A 258 21.89 5.09 1.23
CA GLU A 258 22.06 4.34 2.48
C GLU A 258 21.25 3.05 2.46
N SER A 259 21.70 2.06 1.68
CA SER A 259 20.94 0.84 1.38
C SER A 259 20.58 0.01 2.62
N LYS A 260 21.43 0.03 3.65
CA LYS A 260 21.18 -0.70 4.92
C LYS A 260 20.06 -0.02 5.72
N ALA A 261 20.16 1.30 5.92
CA ALA A 261 19.11 2.09 6.57
C ALA A 261 17.80 2.07 5.78
N LEU A 262 17.86 2.05 4.46
CA LEU A 262 16.69 1.90 3.59
C LEU A 262 15.97 0.58 3.84
N SER A 263 16.69 -0.55 3.90
CA SER A 263 16.09 -1.86 4.19
C SER A 263 15.42 -1.92 5.58
N GLU A 264 16.09 -1.35 6.59
CA GLU A 264 15.54 -1.23 7.94
C GLU A 264 14.28 -0.35 7.95
N ARG A 265 14.30 0.78 7.24
CA ARG A 265 13.15 1.69 7.17
C ARG A 265 11.97 1.05 6.43
N LEU A 266 12.22 0.31 5.35
CA LEU A 266 11.18 -0.45 4.65
C LEU A 266 10.55 -1.51 5.55
N SER A 267 11.37 -2.21 6.34
CA SER A 267 10.89 -3.21 7.31
C SER A 267 10.01 -2.57 8.39
N TYR A 268 10.46 -1.44 8.95
CA TYR A 268 9.66 -0.66 9.89
C TYR A 268 8.33 -0.22 9.28
N PHE A 269 8.37 0.34 8.06
CA PHE A 269 7.19 0.87 7.39
C PHE A 269 6.14 -0.22 7.13
N GLN A 270 6.56 -1.38 6.62
CA GLN A 270 5.64 -2.51 6.44
C GLN A 270 5.01 -2.97 7.77
N ASN A 271 5.80 -3.04 8.84
CA ASN A 271 5.29 -3.42 10.16
C ASN A 271 4.30 -2.38 10.70
N LYS A 272 4.57 -1.10 10.47
CA LYS A 272 3.66 0.00 10.82
C LYS A 272 2.32 -0.13 10.08
N ILE A 273 2.33 -0.34 8.76
CA ILE A 273 1.09 -0.57 7.98
C ILE A 273 0.29 -1.74 8.55
N ARG A 274 0.96 -2.88 8.81
CA ARG A 274 0.29 -4.07 9.36
C ARG A 274 -0.33 -3.80 10.73
N GLN A 275 0.39 -3.12 11.62
CA GLN A 275 -0.11 -2.82 12.96
C GLN A 275 -1.25 -1.81 12.93
N ASP A 276 -1.10 -0.73 12.16
CA ASP A 276 -2.13 0.29 11.99
C ASP A 276 -3.41 -0.35 11.38
N ALA A 277 -3.28 -1.22 10.38
CA ALA A 277 -4.40 -1.97 9.82
C ALA A 277 -5.06 -2.95 10.81
N LEU A 278 -4.28 -3.67 11.63
CA LEU A 278 -4.82 -4.51 12.71
C LEU A 278 -5.65 -3.68 13.69
N ASN A 279 -5.13 -2.51 14.10
CA ASN A 279 -5.87 -1.61 14.99
C ASN A 279 -7.22 -1.22 14.37
N VAL A 280 -7.26 -0.84 13.08
CA VAL A 280 -8.50 -0.53 12.36
C VAL A 280 -9.47 -1.72 12.37
N ILE A 281 -8.99 -2.94 12.08
CA ILE A 281 -9.82 -4.15 12.06
C ILE A 281 -10.43 -4.45 13.43
N GLU A 282 -9.67 -4.28 14.52
CA GLU A 282 -10.17 -4.51 15.88
C GLU A 282 -11.23 -3.50 16.30
N HIS A 283 -11.11 -2.24 15.85
CA HIS A 283 -12.09 -1.20 16.16
C HIS A 283 -13.34 -1.25 15.27
N CYS A 284 -13.37 -2.09 14.22
CA CYS A 284 -14.51 -2.23 13.33
C CYS A 284 -15.72 -2.86 14.05
N GLN A 285 -16.78 -2.08 14.23
CA GLN A 285 -17.96 -2.48 15.00
C GLN A 285 -19.17 -2.78 14.11
N THR A 286 -19.32 -2.07 13.00
CA THR A 286 -20.52 -2.16 12.15
C THR A 286 -20.27 -2.89 10.83
N GLN A 287 -21.34 -3.38 10.20
CA GLN A 287 -21.26 -3.97 8.87
C GLN A 287 -20.86 -2.94 7.80
N ASP A 288 -21.32 -1.69 7.92
CA ASP A 288 -20.99 -0.63 6.96
C ASP A 288 -19.50 -0.25 7.01
N GLU A 289 -18.92 -0.21 8.21
CA GLU A 289 -17.47 -0.05 8.36
C GLU A 289 -16.71 -1.23 7.75
N LEU A 290 -17.18 -2.46 7.96
CA LEU A 290 -16.58 -3.66 7.37
C LEU A 290 -16.67 -3.63 5.84
N ASP A 291 -17.80 -3.19 5.30
CA ASP A 291 -18.02 -3.01 3.86
C ASP A 291 -17.03 -2.02 3.25
N PHE A 292 -16.66 -1.01 4.01
CA PHE A 292 -15.66 -0.02 3.64
C PHE A 292 -14.23 -0.58 3.76
N ILE A 293 -13.83 -1.07 4.94
CA ILE A 293 -12.42 -1.40 5.19
C ILE A 293 -11.97 -2.71 4.53
N PHE A 294 -12.88 -3.66 4.25
CA PHE A 294 -12.45 -4.96 3.75
C PHE A 294 -11.78 -4.86 2.36
N PRO A 295 -12.40 -4.23 1.34
CA PRO A 295 -11.75 -4.04 0.04
C PRO A 295 -10.46 -3.22 0.16
N GLU A 296 -10.45 -2.17 0.98
CA GLU A 296 -9.31 -1.27 1.19
C GLU A 296 -8.09 -2.02 1.75
N ILE A 297 -8.28 -2.76 2.85
CA ILE A 297 -7.22 -3.51 3.52
C ILE A 297 -6.72 -4.67 2.65
N THR A 298 -7.62 -5.32 1.91
CA THR A 298 -7.24 -6.34 0.93
C THR A 298 -6.35 -5.74 -0.16
N ARG A 299 -6.68 -4.53 -0.65
CA ARG A 299 -5.84 -3.82 -1.62
C ARG A 299 -4.49 -3.44 -1.04
N ILE A 300 -4.46 -2.88 0.17
CA ILE A 300 -3.22 -2.53 0.88
C ILE A 300 -2.30 -3.74 1.00
N TYR A 301 -2.85 -4.93 1.29
CA TYR A 301 -2.08 -6.17 1.33
C TYR A 301 -1.54 -6.58 -0.04
N ASN A 302 -2.42 -6.68 -1.04
CA ASN A 302 -2.09 -7.20 -2.37
C ASN A 302 -1.21 -6.25 -3.19
N HIS A 303 -1.31 -4.95 -2.95
CA HIS A 303 -0.63 -3.91 -3.71
C HIS A 303 0.48 -3.22 -2.90
N ASP A 304 0.12 -2.51 -1.83
CA ASP A 304 1.08 -1.66 -1.12
C ASP A 304 2.14 -2.46 -0.36
N LEU A 305 1.73 -3.40 0.50
CA LEU A 305 2.66 -4.27 1.23
C LEU A 305 3.47 -5.15 0.29
N ALA A 306 2.85 -5.64 -0.79
CA ALA A 306 3.53 -6.39 -1.83
C ALA A 306 4.63 -5.56 -2.52
N GLY A 307 4.36 -4.28 -2.83
CA GLY A 307 5.30 -3.36 -3.44
C GLY A 307 6.47 -3.01 -2.51
N LEU A 308 6.19 -2.77 -1.23
CA LEU A 308 7.22 -2.54 -0.22
C LEU A 308 8.09 -3.77 0.03
N GLU A 309 7.48 -4.96 0.04
CA GLU A 309 8.21 -6.21 0.20
C GLU A 309 9.13 -6.45 -0.99
N LEU A 310 8.64 -6.21 -2.19
CA LEU A 310 9.47 -6.26 -3.38
C LEU A 310 10.66 -5.30 -3.29
N TRP A 311 10.42 -4.03 -2.96
CA TRP A 311 11.49 -3.05 -2.85
C TRP A 311 12.53 -3.46 -1.80
N LYS A 312 12.08 -3.93 -0.64
CA LYS A 312 12.98 -4.44 0.41
C LYS A 312 13.82 -5.60 -0.10
N ASN A 313 13.22 -6.55 -0.82
CA ASN A 313 13.94 -7.70 -1.36
C ASN A 313 14.96 -7.31 -2.43
N GLN A 314 14.67 -6.31 -3.27
CA GLN A 314 15.65 -5.76 -4.20
C GLN A 314 16.82 -5.09 -3.46
N VAL A 315 16.55 -4.31 -2.42
CA VAL A 315 17.60 -3.66 -1.60
C VAL A 315 18.45 -4.70 -0.88
N ASN A 316 17.82 -5.74 -0.30
CA ASN A 316 18.54 -6.82 0.37
C ASN A 316 19.39 -7.65 -0.60
N TRP A 317 18.85 -7.96 -1.77
CA TRP A 317 19.59 -8.62 -2.82
C TRP A 317 20.81 -7.79 -3.23
N PHE A 318 20.63 -6.49 -3.49
CA PHE A 318 21.72 -5.56 -3.80
C PHE A 318 22.80 -5.59 -2.70
N ASN A 319 22.40 -5.53 -1.43
CA ASN A 319 23.33 -5.59 -0.30
C ASN A 319 24.09 -6.93 -0.18
N SER A 320 23.57 -8.00 -0.80
CA SER A 320 24.18 -9.33 -0.77
C SER A 320 25.12 -9.61 -1.96
N LEU A 321 25.19 -8.71 -2.94
CA LEU A 321 25.98 -8.93 -4.15
C LEU A 321 27.49 -8.95 -3.86
N PRO A 322 28.26 -9.84 -4.51
CA PRO A 322 29.71 -9.80 -4.45
C PRO A 322 30.26 -8.62 -5.27
N PRO A 323 31.48 -8.12 -4.97
CA PRO A 323 32.11 -7.02 -5.71
C PRO A 323 32.22 -7.22 -7.24
N SER A 324 32.30 -8.47 -7.70
CA SER A 324 32.31 -8.80 -9.13
C SER A 324 30.99 -8.45 -9.83
N ASP A 325 29.87 -8.67 -9.15
CA ASP A 325 28.54 -8.48 -9.71
C ASP A 325 28.15 -7.00 -9.73
N PHE A 326 28.70 -6.20 -8.81
CA PHE A 326 28.61 -4.73 -8.86
C PHE A 326 29.22 -4.18 -10.15
N LYS A 327 30.42 -4.63 -10.54
CA LYS A 327 31.07 -4.18 -11.79
C LYS A 327 30.27 -4.59 -13.03
N LEU A 328 29.68 -5.78 -13.02
CA LEU A 328 28.80 -6.23 -14.09
C LEU A 328 27.56 -5.33 -14.20
N LEU A 329 26.93 -4.97 -13.07
CA LEU A 329 25.79 -4.06 -13.05
C LEU A 329 26.14 -2.62 -13.48
N GLU A 330 27.34 -2.14 -13.20
CA GLU A 330 27.83 -0.84 -13.68
C GLU A 330 28.10 -0.83 -15.19
N SER A 331 28.52 -1.97 -15.74
CA SER A 331 28.90 -2.11 -17.15
C SER A 331 27.72 -2.30 -18.11
N VAL A 332 26.54 -2.65 -17.58
CA VAL A 332 25.34 -2.84 -18.39
C VAL A 332 24.59 -1.51 -18.48
N ASP A 333 24.48 -0.97 -19.69
CA ASP A 333 23.58 0.14 -19.93
C ASP A 333 22.15 -0.39 -20.04
N LEU A 334 21.49 -0.55 -18.89
CA LEU A 334 20.07 -0.91 -18.83
C LEU A 334 19.16 0.21 -19.40
N ASN A 335 19.73 1.32 -19.86
CA ASN A 335 19.04 2.53 -20.31
C ASN A 335 18.85 2.65 -21.83
N GLU A 336 18.77 1.55 -22.58
CA GLU A 336 18.19 1.60 -23.94
C GLU A 336 16.81 0.93 -23.96
N SER A 337 15.86 1.52 -23.24
CA SER A 337 14.47 1.47 -23.65
C SER A 337 14.02 2.91 -23.74
N GLU A 338 13.65 3.34 -24.95
CA GLU A 338 12.97 4.60 -25.23
C GLU A 338 11.90 4.87 -24.15
N LEU A 339 12.26 5.69 -23.16
CA LEU A 339 11.37 6.04 -22.04
C LEU A 339 10.35 7.12 -22.43
N ASN A 340 10.13 7.28 -23.74
CA ASN A 340 9.15 8.20 -24.31
C ASN A 340 7.83 7.52 -24.75
N SER A 341 7.57 6.26 -24.39
CA SER A 341 6.38 5.56 -24.92
C SER A 341 5.45 4.88 -23.91
N VAL A 342 5.66 4.99 -22.59
CA VAL A 342 4.62 4.59 -21.61
C VAL A 342 3.75 5.78 -21.16
N SER A 343 4.13 7.01 -21.53
CA SER A 343 3.27 8.21 -21.41
C SER A 343 2.31 8.41 -22.60
N ASN A 344 2.38 7.54 -23.62
CA ASN A 344 1.52 7.58 -24.80
C ASN A 344 0.82 6.23 -25.04
N LEU A 345 0.30 5.59 -24.00
CA LEU A 345 -1.02 5.00 -24.22
C LEU A 345 -1.92 6.20 -24.49
N GLU A 346 -2.37 6.32 -25.72
CA GLU A 346 -3.45 7.24 -26.10
C GLU A 346 -4.42 7.31 -24.94
N SER A 347 -4.74 8.54 -24.53
CA SER A 347 -5.75 8.86 -23.53
C SER A 347 -7.13 8.42 -24.03
N CYS A 348 -7.32 7.12 -24.19
CA CYS A 348 -8.62 6.53 -24.17
C CYS A 348 -9.12 6.70 -22.74
N LEU A 349 -10.34 7.19 -22.64
CA LEU A 349 -11.10 7.30 -21.40
C LEU A 349 -11.32 5.89 -20.85
N ASP A 350 -10.29 5.26 -20.30
CA ASP A 350 -10.44 3.99 -19.61
C ASP A 350 -11.25 4.29 -18.36
N VAL A 351 -12.53 3.94 -18.43
CA VAL A 351 -13.42 3.95 -17.28
C VAL A 351 -12.74 3.08 -16.24
N ILE A 352 -12.34 3.66 -15.10
CA ILE A 352 -11.77 2.87 -14.01
C ILE A 352 -12.81 1.84 -13.61
N GLU A 353 -12.52 0.58 -13.95
CA GLU A 353 -13.38 -0.54 -13.64
C GLU A 353 -13.44 -0.76 -12.13
N LYS A 354 -14.45 -1.52 -11.72
CA LYS A 354 -14.63 -1.87 -10.32
C LYS A 354 -13.44 -2.71 -9.85
N PRO A 355 -12.76 -2.35 -8.74
CA PRO A 355 -11.57 -3.06 -8.29
C PRO A 355 -11.85 -4.53 -7.98
N PRO A 356 -10.91 -5.45 -8.26
CA PRO A 356 -11.08 -6.87 -7.99
C PRO A 356 -11.31 -7.14 -6.50
N GLU A 357 -10.74 -6.34 -5.60
CA GLU A 357 -10.96 -6.47 -4.16
C GLU A 357 -12.41 -6.18 -3.75
N GLN A 358 -13.07 -5.23 -4.44
CA GLN A 358 -14.47 -4.92 -4.23
C GLN A 358 -15.37 -6.06 -4.72
N ILE A 359 -15.09 -6.59 -5.91
CA ILE A 359 -15.82 -7.73 -6.48
C ILE A 359 -15.66 -8.98 -5.60
N PHE A 360 -14.43 -9.24 -5.15
CA PHE A 360 -14.13 -10.34 -4.25
C PHE A 360 -14.93 -10.22 -2.96
N TYR A 361 -14.92 -9.04 -2.32
CA TYR A 361 -15.65 -8.82 -1.08
C TYR A 361 -17.16 -9.06 -1.23
N GLU A 362 -17.77 -8.51 -2.29
CA GLU A 362 -19.21 -8.68 -2.54
C GLU A 362 -19.61 -10.14 -2.72
N ASN A 363 -18.74 -10.95 -3.32
CA ASN A 363 -18.96 -12.38 -3.50
C ASN A 363 -18.92 -13.14 -2.16
N ILE A 364 -17.99 -12.80 -1.27
CA ILE A 364 -17.80 -13.52 0.00
C ILE A 364 -18.68 -12.98 1.13
N LYS A 365 -19.13 -11.72 1.05
CA LYS A 365 -19.93 -11.06 2.10
C LYS A 365 -21.19 -11.85 2.45
N GLN A 366 -21.88 -12.40 1.45
CA GLN A 366 -23.08 -13.21 1.65
C GLN A 366 -22.80 -14.66 2.10
N LYS A 367 -21.54 -15.08 2.07
CA LYS A 367 -21.11 -16.47 2.34
C LYS A 367 -20.43 -16.65 3.69
N SER A 368 -20.24 -15.56 4.44
CA SER A 368 -19.46 -15.54 5.67
C SER A 368 -20.07 -14.61 6.71
N HIS A 369 -19.90 -14.97 7.98
CA HIS A 369 -20.25 -14.09 9.09
C HIS A 369 -19.28 -12.90 9.18
N SER A 370 -19.73 -11.76 9.70
CA SER A 370 -18.93 -10.54 9.84
C SER A 370 -17.65 -10.79 10.66
N SER A 371 -17.74 -11.58 11.74
CA SER A 371 -16.58 -11.99 12.55
C SER A 371 -15.55 -12.77 11.74
N SER A 372 -15.98 -13.68 10.85
CA SER A 372 -15.09 -14.43 9.97
C SER A 372 -14.42 -13.54 8.93
N LEU A 373 -15.16 -12.58 8.36
CA LEU A 373 -14.60 -11.60 7.43
C LEU A 373 -13.54 -10.72 8.12
N LYS A 374 -13.81 -10.23 9.34
CA LYS A 374 -12.80 -9.50 10.13
C LYS A 374 -11.57 -10.37 10.41
N GLN A 375 -11.78 -11.63 10.78
CA GLN A 375 -10.68 -12.56 11.06
C GLN A 375 -9.82 -12.83 9.82
N GLN A 376 -10.44 -12.91 8.65
CA GLN A 376 -9.72 -13.04 7.38
C GLN A 376 -8.76 -11.87 7.13
N LEU A 377 -9.19 -10.63 7.42
CA LEU A 377 -8.32 -9.45 7.30
C LEU A 377 -7.15 -9.53 8.30
N LYS A 378 -7.39 -9.98 9.54
CA LYS A 378 -6.33 -10.18 10.54
C LYS A 378 -5.27 -11.17 10.05
N PHE A 379 -5.68 -12.25 9.37
CA PHE A 379 -4.75 -13.22 8.79
C PHE A 379 -3.84 -12.61 7.72
N LEU A 380 -4.34 -11.67 6.91
CA LEU A 380 -3.51 -10.96 5.92
C LEU A 380 -2.44 -10.10 6.61
N MET A 381 -2.80 -9.42 7.69
CA MET A 381 -1.87 -8.53 8.39
C MET A 381 -0.89 -9.25 9.31
N ARG A 382 -1.26 -10.44 9.83
CA ARG A 382 -0.42 -11.20 10.78
C ARG A 382 -0.52 -12.70 10.55
N SER A 383 0.51 -13.26 9.92
CA SER A 383 0.58 -14.69 9.60
C SER A 383 0.57 -15.61 10.82
N THR A 384 1.02 -15.14 11.99
CA THR A 384 0.95 -15.96 13.23
C THR A 384 -0.49 -16.22 13.66
N LEU A 385 -1.38 -15.23 13.55
CA LEU A 385 -2.81 -15.42 13.85
C LEU A 385 -3.44 -16.46 12.92
N ARG A 386 -3.01 -16.49 11.66
CA ARG A 386 -3.47 -17.49 10.68
C ARG A 386 -3.06 -18.90 11.08
N LYS A 387 -1.84 -19.08 11.59
CA LYS A 387 -1.31 -20.35 12.08
C LYS A 387 -1.98 -20.80 13.38
N GLU A 388 -2.18 -19.88 14.31
CA GLU A 388 -2.90 -20.14 15.56
C GLU A 388 -4.33 -20.63 15.29
N ALA A 389 -5.03 -20.00 14.34
CA ALA A 389 -6.37 -20.46 13.93
C ALA A 389 -6.35 -21.83 13.23
N GLU A 390 -5.31 -22.11 12.44
CA GLU A 390 -5.05 -23.41 11.80
C GLU A 390 -4.97 -24.54 12.83
N ILE A 391 -4.17 -24.32 13.89
CA ILE A 391 -3.98 -25.26 14.99
C ILE A 391 -5.30 -25.46 15.72
N TYR A 392 -5.95 -24.36 16.13
CA TYR A 392 -7.22 -24.39 16.83
C TYR A 392 -8.32 -25.14 16.04
N VAL A 393 -8.43 -24.87 14.73
CA VAL A 393 -9.39 -25.57 13.87
C VAL A 393 -9.07 -27.06 13.78
N SER A 394 -7.79 -27.43 13.65
CA SER A 394 -7.38 -28.83 13.58
C SER A 394 -7.70 -29.61 14.87
N GLU A 395 -7.41 -29.01 16.02
CA GLU A 395 -7.64 -29.62 17.34
C GLU A 395 -9.15 -29.82 17.59
N ASN A 396 -9.96 -28.79 17.34
CA ASN A 396 -11.40 -28.90 17.51
C ASN A 396 -12.04 -29.84 16.48
N ALA A 397 -11.59 -29.81 15.23
CA ALA A 397 -12.08 -30.71 14.20
C ALA A 397 -11.88 -32.19 14.58
N GLU A 398 -10.76 -32.53 15.23
CA GLU A 398 -10.50 -33.89 15.70
C GLU A 398 -11.53 -34.34 16.75
N ASN A 399 -11.88 -33.46 17.71
CA ASN A 399 -12.89 -33.73 18.73
C ASN A 399 -14.27 -34.05 18.12
N PHE A 400 -14.61 -33.43 16.99
CA PHE A 400 -15.86 -33.69 16.25
C PHE A 400 -15.73 -34.77 15.16
N GLY A 401 -14.58 -35.45 15.05
CA GLY A 401 -14.36 -36.55 14.11
C GLY A 401 -14.05 -36.12 12.67
N TYR A 402 -13.80 -34.84 12.40
CA TYR A 402 -13.48 -34.30 11.07
C TYR A 402 -12.00 -34.48 10.69
N LYS A 403 -11.56 -35.72 10.48
CA LYS A 403 -10.15 -36.09 10.24
C LYS A 403 -9.48 -35.42 9.03
N THR A 404 -10.25 -34.88 8.09
CA THR A 404 -9.73 -34.19 6.90
C THR A 404 -9.28 -32.76 7.18
N LEU A 405 -9.75 -32.13 8.26
CA LEU A 405 -9.38 -30.76 8.65
C LEU A 405 -8.09 -30.75 9.50
N ASN A 406 -7.06 -31.47 9.05
CA ASN A 406 -5.75 -31.45 9.68
C ASN A 406 -4.91 -30.24 9.22
N ILE A 407 -3.85 -29.92 9.98
CA ILE A 407 -2.94 -28.79 9.70
C ILE A 407 -2.47 -28.77 8.24
N ALA A 408 -2.00 -29.89 7.68
CA ALA A 408 -1.45 -29.94 6.32
C ALA A 408 -2.48 -29.56 5.23
N ASN A 409 -3.77 -29.84 5.46
CA ASN A 409 -4.85 -29.42 4.56
C ASN A 409 -5.28 -27.97 4.81
N LEU A 410 -5.26 -27.53 6.07
CA LEU A 410 -5.58 -26.16 6.46
C LEU A 410 -4.52 -25.15 5.96
N GLU A 411 -3.24 -25.53 5.94
CA GLU A 411 -2.15 -24.72 5.37
C GLU A 411 -2.35 -24.43 3.87
N LYS A 412 -2.99 -25.35 3.14
CA LYS A 412 -3.32 -25.20 1.71
C LYS A 412 -4.65 -24.48 1.49
N SER A 413 -5.42 -24.28 2.54
CA SER A 413 -6.76 -23.69 2.46
C SER A 413 -6.70 -22.17 2.46
N SER A 414 -7.70 -21.56 1.81
CA SER A 414 -7.80 -20.11 1.75
C SER A 414 -8.00 -19.49 3.14
N ASN A 415 -7.61 -18.22 3.30
CA ASN A 415 -7.89 -17.47 4.53
C ASN A 415 -9.39 -17.42 4.85
N LEU A 416 -10.25 -17.38 3.83
CA LEU A 416 -11.71 -17.42 3.99
C LEU A 416 -12.15 -18.74 4.65
N THR A 417 -11.65 -19.86 4.13
CA THR A 417 -11.98 -21.20 4.64
C THR A 417 -11.60 -21.34 6.11
N VAL A 418 -10.36 -20.97 6.47
CA VAL A 418 -9.92 -21.10 7.86
C VAL A 418 -10.65 -20.12 8.78
N ALA A 419 -10.93 -18.89 8.33
CA ALA A 419 -11.68 -17.94 9.15
C ALA A 419 -13.12 -18.39 9.42
N ASN A 420 -13.78 -18.98 8.42
CA ASN A 420 -15.11 -19.54 8.58
C ASN A 420 -15.10 -20.75 9.52
N LEU A 421 -14.14 -21.67 9.37
CA LEU A 421 -14.01 -22.83 10.26
C LEU A 421 -13.68 -22.43 11.70
N TYR A 422 -12.78 -21.46 11.88
CA TYR A 422 -12.42 -20.92 13.19
C TYR A 422 -13.66 -20.43 13.95
N TRP A 423 -14.47 -19.59 13.30
CA TRP A 423 -15.69 -19.07 13.91
C TRP A 423 -16.81 -20.10 14.03
N TYR A 424 -16.89 -21.08 13.11
CA TYR A 424 -17.82 -22.20 13.24
C TYR A 424 -17.56 -22.97 14.55
N PHE A 425 -16.31 -23.31 14.86
CA PHE A 425 -15.99 -23.99 16.11
C PHE A 425 -16.17 -23.08 17.32
N LYS A 426 -15.80 -21.80 17.25
CA LYS A 426 -16.02 -20.83 18.34
C LYS A 426 -17.49 -20.69 18.73
N PHE A 427 -18.38 -20.49 17.77
CA PHE A 427 -19.81 -20.37 18.06
C PHE A 427 -20.42 -21.66 18.62
N ARG A 428 -19.86 -22.81 18.23
CA ARG A 428 -20.30 -24.10 18.75
C ARG A 428 -19.87 -24.32 20.20
N GLU A 429 -18.63 -23.97 20.55
CA GLU A 429 -18.14 -23.95 21.94
C GLU A 429 -19.04 -23.05 22.81
N GLU A 430 -19.30 -21.81 22.38
CA GLU A 430 -20.14 -20.85 23.13
C GLU A 430 -21.58 -21.36 23.32
N SER A 431 -22.13 -22.07 22.32
CA SER A 431 -23.47 -22.64 22.41
C SER A 431 -23.53 -23.85 23.36
N GLU A 432 -22.48 -24.67 23.39
CA GLU A 432 -22.38 -25.82 24.30
C GLU A 432 -22.22 -25.35 25.77
N GLU A 433 -21.42 -24.31 26.02
CA GLU A 433 -21.26 -23.70 27.36
C GLU A 433 -22.58 -23.11 27.89
N GLN A 434 -23.35 -22.41 27.06
CA GLN A 434 -24.65 -21.84 27.47
C GLN A 434 -25.68 -22.92 27.85
N ILE A 435 -25.70 -24.05 27.14
CA ILE A 435 -26.60 -25.17 27.45
C ILE A 435 -26.18 -25.83 28.78
N GLU A 436 -24.88 -25.98 29.04
CA GLU A 436 -24.40 -26.53 30.32
C GLU A 436 -24.71 -25.59 31.50
N GLU A 437 -24.64 -24.26 31.32
CA GLU A 437 -25.04 -23.30 32.36
C GLU A 437 -26.55 -23.34 32.63
N GLU A 438 -27.40 -23.42 31.60
CA GLU A 438 -28.86 -23.48 31.76
C GLU A 438 -29.36 -24.80 32.38
N VAL A 439 -28.64 -25.91 32.19
CA VAL A 439 -28.98 -27.22 32.77
C VAL A 439 -28.52 -27.34 34.24
N ASN A 440 -27.59 -26.49 34.68
CA ASN A 440 -27.04 -26.49 36.04
C ASN A 440 -27.70 -25.44 36.97
N ILE A 441 -28.72 -24.71 36.50
CA ILE A 441 -29.61 -23.82 37.28
C ILE A 441 -30.93 -24.55 37.53
#